data_AF-A0A9P0P4Q6-F1
#
_entry.id   AF-A0A9P0P4Q6-F1
#
_cell.length_a   1.000
_cell.length_b   1.000
_cell.length_c   1.000
_cell.angle_alpha   90.00
_cell.angle_beta   90.00
_cell.angle_gamma   90.00
#
_symmetry.space_group_name_H-M   'P 1'
#
loop_
_entity.id
_entity.type
_entity.pdbx_description
1 polymer ?
#
loop_
_entity_poly.entity_id
_entity_poly.type
_entity_poly.pdbx_seq_one_letter_code
_entity_poly.pdbx_strand_id
1 'polypeptide(L)'
;MKLLRSSKKWDVFVWVCELASYVFVLIYFFEELREIIYFKWRYITKFWNVIDFLIIASAIASGAFSVKQYLRVPMTIDAIRDNPEKYANVEHLGAIYNSTNQLYAVLLLVVFLKVFKYLKFNKTMGQLSSTLKRCSKDISYFLLMFFIVFIAFGEVGCLLFGSSVYNYKNLDIAMFTLLRTTLGNFEYEEIGNIHKVLAPIYFLTFIFLVIFVLLNMFLAIINDTYDDVKIEAPPDELQMSQYLQNRFYKFLRIIGIKKNFGADEQKNAVNTNMELLGQKLEKRGFNHFEIDMFFERYRINPEATIKTDELDDSAEDSTRRSKRLDTIDNASKKLEEIDETIGLLFNQVKSLHKRLDDIETKKKKLKRP
;
A
#
# COMPACT_ATOMS: atom_id res chain seq x y z
N MET A 1 -15.69 -33.47 -12.82
CA MET A 1 -14.43 -33.59 -13.60
C MET A 1 -14.78 -33.58 -15.08
N LYS A 2 -14.35 -32.59 -15.86
CA LYS A 2 -14.52 -32.61 -17.32
C LYS A 2 -13.37 -33.41 -17.94
N LEU A 3 -13.63 -34.67 -18.28
CA LEU A 3 -12.61 -35.60 -18.80
C LEU A 3 -12.28 -35.35 -20.29
N LEU A 4 -13.30 -35.05 -21.10
CA LEU A 4 -13.14 -34.69 -22.50
C LEU A 4 -13.22 -33.18 -22.65
N ARG A 5 -12.06 -32.53 -22.74
CA ARG A 5 -11.90 -31.07 -22.84
C ARG A 5 -11.95 -30.56 -24.29
N SER A 6 -12.44 -31.35 -25.24
CA SER A 6 -12.38 -31.01 -26.68
C SER A 6 -13.71 -31.30 -27.38
N SER A 7 -14.77 -30.59 -26.99
CA SER A 7 -16.08 -30.73 -27.66
C SER A 7 -16.72 -29.39 -28.01
N LYS A 8 -16.42 -28.30 -27.29
CA LYS A 8 -17.09 -27.00 -27.48
C LYS A 8 -16.11 -25.91 -27.91
N LYS A 9 -16.60 -24.93 -28.69
CA LYS A 9 -15.84 -23.72 -29.08
C LYS A 9 -15.20 -22.99 -27.87
N TRP A 10 -15.88 -23.04 -26.72
CA TRP A 10 -15.39 -22.51 -25.45
C TRP A 10 -14.12 -23.18 -24.94
N ASP A 11 -13.92 -24.47 -25.23
CA ASP A 11 -12.73 -25.19 -24.78
C ASP A 11 -11.48 -24.68 -25.51
N VAL A 12 -11.58 -24.38 -26.82
CA VAL A 12 -10.49 -23.80 -27.62
C VAL A 12 -10.07 -22.44 -27.06
N PHE A 13 -11.03 -21.60 -26.66
CA PHE A 13 -10.73 -20.33 -26.00
C PHE A 13 -9.96 -20.54 -24.69
N VAL A 14 -10.38 -21.48 -23.86
CA VAL A 14 -9.69 -21.82 -22.62
C VAL A 14 -8.25 -22.31 -22.88
N TRP A 15 -8.03 -23.11 -23.92
CA TRP A 15 -6.68 -23.53 -24.33
C TRP A 15 -5.78 -22.36 -24.71
N VAL A 16 -6.30 -21.40 -25.47
CA VAL A 16 -5.55 -20.19 -25.85
C VAL A 16 -5.22 -19.37 -24.61
N CYS A 17 -6.16 -19.18 -23.69
CA CYS A 17 -5.91 -18.47 -22.43
C CYS A 17 -4.88 -19.21 -21.55
N GLU A 18 -4.95 -20.54 -21.47
CA GLU A 18 -4.01 -21.35 -20.70
C GLU A 18 -2.59 -21.23 -21.28
N LEU A 19 -2.45 -21.34 -22.60
CA LEU A 19 -1.17 -21.13 -23.29
C LEU A 19 -0.63 -19.71 -23.05
N ALA A 20 -1.47 -18.69 -23.20
CA ALA A 20 -1.09 -17.30 -22.94
C ALA A 20 -0.63 -17.10 -21.48
N SER A 21 -1.29 -17.76 -20.52
CA SER A 21 -0.90 -17.68 -19.11
C SER A 21 0.47 -18.31 -18.83
N TYR A 22 0.79 -19.44 -19.46
CA TYR A 22 2.12 -20.04 -19.35
C TYR A 22 3.21 -19.19 -20.01
N VAL A 23 2.93 -18.57 -21.17
CA VAL A 23 3.85 -17.62 -21.79
C VAL A 23 4.10 -16.43 -20.88
N PHE A 24 3.05 -15.89 -20.25
CA PHE A 24 3.18 -14.81 -19.27
C PHE A 24 4.08 -15.24 -18.09
N VAL A 25 3.82 -16.41 -17.49
CA VAL A 25 4.65 -16.95 -16.40
C VAL A 25 6.11 -17.13 -16.83
N LEU A 26 6.39 -17.57 -18.06
CA LEU A 26 7.75 -17.70 -18.58
C LEU A 26 8.45 -16.34 -18.70
N ILE A 27 7.77 -15.31 -19.18
CA ILE A 27 8.33 -13.95 -19.23
C ILE A 27 8.68 -13.47 -17.82
N TYR A 28 7.75 -13.63 -16.86
CA TYR A 28 8.01 -13.29 -15.46
C TYR A 28 9.18 -14.09 -14.89
N PHE A 29 9.29 -15.38 -15.21
CA PHE A 29 10.40 -16.22 -14.76
C PHE A 29 11.76 -15.67 -15.21
N PHE A 30 11.89 -15.23 -16.46
CA PHE A 30 13.14 -14.64 -16.94
C PHE A 30 13.43 -13.27 -16.30
N GLU A 31 12.43 -12.42 -16.12
CA GLU A 31 12.59 -11.16 -15.39
C GLU A 31 13.10 -11.40 -13.97
N GLU A 32 12.51 -12.39 -13.29
CA GLU A 32 12.84 -12.72 -11.91
C GLU A 32 14.21 -13.39 -11.76
N LEU A 33 14.58 -14.27 -12.70
CA LEU A 33 15.92 -14.85 -12.77
C LEU A 33 16.98 -13.75 -12.90
N ARG A 34 16.74 -12.76 -13.75
CA ARG A 34 17.66 -11.62 -13.91
C ARG A 34 17.78 -10.83 -12.61
N GLU A 35 16.68 -10.60 -11.90
CA GLU A 35 16.69 -9.90 -10.61
C GLU A 35 17.42 -10.71 -9.52
N ILE A 36 17.23 -12.03 -9.48
CA ILE A 36 17.94 -12.95 -8.57
C ILE A 36 19.44 -12.95 -8.84
N ILE A 37 19.87 -13.01 -10.11
CA ILE A 37 21.30 -12.98 -10.47
C ILE A 37 21.95 -11.65 -10.05
N TYR A 38 21.23 -10.53 -10.20
CA TYR A 38 21.73 -9.21 -9.83
C TYR A 38 21.81 -9.00 -8.31
N PHE A 39 20.75 -9.32 -7.56
CA PHE A 39 20.67 -9.05 -6.11
C PHE A 39 21.11 -10.22 -5.21
N LYS A 40 21.28 -11.43 -5.76
CA LYS A 40 21.70 -12.65 -5.05
C LYS A 40 20.90 -12.88 -3.76
N TRP A 41 21.58 -12.91 -2.61
CA TRP A 41 20.99 -13.18 -1.30
C TRP A 41 20.10 -12.04 -0.78
N ARG A 42 20.35 -10.80 -1.24
CA ARG A 42 19.52 -9.65 -0.86
C ARG A 42 18.13 -9.71 -1.51
N TYR A 43 17.93 -10.55 -2.52
CA TYR A 43 16.62 -10.79 -3.14
C TYR A 43 15.64 -11.44 -2.13
N ILE A 44 16.05 -12.50 -1.44
CA ILE A 44 15.18 -13.28 -0.53
C ILE A 44 14.78 -12.47 0.72
N THR A 45 15.59 -11.49 1.11
CA THR A 45 15.26 -10.62 2.26
C THR A 45 14.07 -9.69 2.03
N LYS A 46 13.64 -9.46 0.78
CA LYS A 46 12.48 -8.62 0.48
C LYS A 46 11.21 -9.46 0.46
N PHE A 47 10.26 -9.17 1.36
CA PHE A 47 8.96 -9.86 1.46
C PHE A 47 8.24 -10.05 0.12
N TRP A 48 8.17 -9.00 -0.72
CA TRP A 48 7.46 -9.09 -2.00
C TRP A 48 8.14 -10.02 -3.00
N ASN A 49 9.46 -10.12 -2.94
CA ASN A 49 10.24 -10.99 -3.82
C ASN A 49 10.00 -12.47 -3.46
N VAL A 50 9.72 -12.78 -2.18
CA VAL A 50 9.28 -14.12 -1.76
C VAL A 50 7.91 -14.47 -2.35
N ILE A 51 6.97 -13.52 -2.38
CA ILE A 51 5.67 -13.70 -3.03
C ILE A 51 5.85 -13.93 -4.54
N ASP A 52 6.72 -13.15 -5.19
CA ASP A 52 7.02 -13.29 -6.61
C ASP A 52 7.60 -14.69 -6.94
N PHE A 53 8.52 -15.19 -6.10
CA PHE A 53 9.03 -16.56 -6.18
C PHE A 53 7.93 -17.62 -5.96
N LEU A 54 7.03 -17.45 -4.99
CA LEU A 54 5.94 -18.38 -4.72
C LEU A 54 4.94 -18.49 -5.89
N ILE A 55 4.68 -17.38 -6.60
CA ILE A 55 3.84 -17.38 -7.81
C ILE A 55 4.49 -18.24 -8.89
N ILE A 56 5.79 -18.04 -9.15
CA ILE A 56 6.52 -18.82 -10.15
C ILE A 56 6.54 -20.30 -9.77
N ALA A 57 6.86 -20.62 -8.51
CA ALA A 57 6.92 -22.00 -8.04
C ALA A 57 5.57 -22.72 -8.16
N SER A 58 4.47 -22.06 -7.76
CA SER A 58 3.11 -22.62 -7.88
C SER A 58 2.63 -22.71 -9.34
N ALA A 59 3.03 -21.78 -10.21
CA ALA A 59 2.73 -21.82 -11.63
C ALA A 59 3.47 -22.96 -12.36
N ILE A 60 4.75 -23.18 -12.05
CA ILE A 60 5.52 -24.31 -12.59
C ILE A 60 4.95 -25.64 -12.09
N ALA A 61 4.63 -25.74 -10.79
CA ALA A 61 4.04 -26.94 -10.21
C ALA A 61 2.68 -27.26 -10.86
N SER A 62 1.78 -26.28 -10.98
CA SER A 62 0.49 -26.48 -11.65
C SER A 62 0.66 -26.87 -13.13
N GLY A 63 1.60 -26.25 -13.86
CA GLY A 63 1.97 -26.65 -15.22
C GLY A 63 2.41 -28.11 -15.32
N ALA A 64 3.30 -28.56 -14.43
CA ALA A 64 3.77 -29.95 -14.43
C ALA A 64 2.64 -30.95 -14.16
N PHE A 65 1.71 -30.63 -13.26
CA PHE A 65 0.53 -31.46 -12.98
C PHE A 65 -0.47 -31.45 -14.14
N SER A 66 -0.69 -30.30 -14.79
CA SER A 66 -1.55 -30.19 -15.98
C SER A 66 -1.01 -31.00 -17.15
N VAL A 67 0.31 -31.04 -17.38
CA VAL A 67 0.93 -31.90 -18.40
C VAL A 67 0.75 -33.38 -18.04
N LYS A 68 0.97 -33.78 -16.78
CA LYS A 68 0.71 -35.16 -16.33
C LYS A 68 -0.74 -35.56 -16.55
N GLN A 69 -1.68 -34.67 -16.26
CA GLN A 69 -3.10 -34.89 -16.52
C GLN A 69 -3.36 -35.07 -18.03
N TYR A 70 -2.83 -34.19 -18.87
CA TYR A 70 -2.99 -34.27 -20.33
C TYR A 70 -2.45 -35.57 -20.93
N LEU A 71 -1.30 -36.06 -20.45
CA LEU A 71 -0.71 -37.32 -20.92
C LEU A 71 -1.46 -38.56 -20.42
N ARG A 72 -2.01 -38.52 -19.20
CA ARG A 72 -2.64 -39.70 -18.57
C ARG A 72 -4.10 -39.91 -18.97
N VAL A 73 -4.84 -38.83 -19.22
CA VAL A 73 -6.25 -38.89 -19.65
C VAL A 73 -6.48 -39.77 -20.90
N PRO A 74 -5.77 -39.59 -22.03
CA PRO A 74 -6.01 -40.40 -23.23
C PRO A 74 -5.69 -41.87 -22.97
N MET A 75 -4.58 -42.18 -22.29
CA MET A 75 -4.21 -43.55 -21.93
C MET A 75 -5.29 -44.27 -21.11
N THR A 76 -5.94 -43.56 -20.17
CA THR A 76 -7.03 -44.14 -19.38
C THR A 76 -8.31 -44.29 -20.20
N ILE A 77 -8.62 -43.35 -21.09
CA ILE A 77 -9.79 -43.43 -21.98
C ILE A 77 -9.63 -44.59 -22.98
N ASP A 78 -8.45 -44.76 -23.56
CA ASP A 78 -8.15 -45.85 -24.49
C ASP A 78 -8.21 -47.20 -23.76
N ALA A 79 -7.69 -47.29 -22.54
CA ALA A 79 -7.79 -48.51 -21.73
C ALA A 79 -9.25 -48.91 -21.38
N ILE A 80 -10.13 -47.92 -21.16
CA ILE A 80 -11.58 -48.14 -20.95
C ILE A 80 -12.25 -48.57 -22.27
N ARG A 81 -11.86 -47.96 -23.38
CA ARG A 81 -12.42 -48.25 -24.71
C ARG A 81 -12.07 -49.66 -25.18
N ASP A 82 -10.83 -50.10 -24.94
CA ASP A 82 -10.33 -51.40 -25.39
C ASP A 82 -10.82 -52.56 -24.52
N ASN A 83 -11.12 -52.33 -23.25
CA ASN A 83 -11.62 -53.36 -22.32
C ASN A 83 -12.78 -52.82 -21.46
N PRO A 84 -14.00 -52.69 -22.02
CA PRO A 84 -15.14 -52.09 -21.32
C PRO A 84 -15.60 -52.88 -20.08
N GLU A 85 -15.30 -54.18 -20.00
CA GLU A 85 -15.66 -55.03 -18.85
C GLU A 85 -14.61 -55.00 -17.72
N LYS A 86 -13.42 -54.43 -17.97
CA LYS A 86 -12.34 -54.36 -16.98
C LYS A 86 -12.39 -53.01 -16.25
N TYR A 87 -12.44 -53.05 -14.91
CA TYR A 87 -12.40 -51.84 -14.09
C TYR A 87 -11.15 -51.00 -14.39
N ALA A 88 -11.35 -49.77 -14.87
CA ALA A 88 -10.29 -48.80 -15.05
C ALA A 88 -10.13 -47.97 -13.77
N ASN A 89 -8.88 -47.86 -13.28
CA ASN A 89 -8.58 -47.04 -12.11
C ASN A 89 -8.67 -45.54 -12.43
N VAL A 90 -9.89 -44.99 -12.30
CA VAL A 90 -10.21 -43.57 -12.44
C VAL A 90 -9.91 -42.77 -11.18
N GLU A 91 -9.69 -43.42 -10.05
CA GLU A 91 -9.41 -42.79 -8.75
C GLU A 91 -8.11 -42.00 -8.80
N HIS A 92 -7.04 -42.60 -9.34
CA HIS A 92 -5.76 -41.92 -9.52
C HIS A 92 -5.89 -40.70 -10.45
N LEU A 93 -6.76 -40.78 -11.46
CA LEU A 93 -7.00 -39.65 -12.37
C LEU A 93 -7.73 -38.51 -11.63
N GLY A 94 -8.72 -38.85 -10.80
CA GLY A 94 -9.41 -37.91 -9.93
C GLY A 94 -8.47 -37.24 -8.92
N ALA A 95 -7.53 -37.97 -8.34
CA ALA A 95 -6.52 -37.43 -7.43
C ALA A 95 -5.63 -36.38 -8.13
N ILE A 96 -5.11 -36.67 -9.32
CA ILE A 96 -4.31 -35.71 -10.12
C ILE A 96 -5.13 -34.44 -10.40
N TYR A 97 -6.41 -34.60 -10.77
CA TYR A 97 -7.30 -33.47 -11.03
C TYR A 97 -7.52 -32.60 -9.78
N ASN A 98 -7.78 -33.23 -8.63
CA ASN A 98 -7.98 -32.50 -7.38
C ASN A 98 -6.70 -31.75 -6.95
N SER A 99 -5.54 -32.40 -7.04
CA SER A 99 -4.25 -31.76 -6.77
C SER A 99 -3.97 -30.58 -7.71
N THR A 100 -4.31 -30.71 -8.99
CA THR A 100 -4.16 -29.62 -9.97
C THR A 100 -5.07 -28.44 -9.60
N ASN A 101 -6.33 -28.71 -9.22
CA ASN A 101 -7.27 -27.67 -8.80
C ASN A 101 -6.82 -26.97 -7.50
N GLN A 102 -6.28 -27.72 -6.54
CA GLN A 102 -5.69 -27.16 -5.30
C GLN A 102 -4.50 -26.25 -5.61
N LEU A 103 -3.61 -26.65 -6.53
CA LEU A 103 -2.48 -25.82 -6.94
C LEU A 103 -2.92 -24.53 -7.65
N TYR A 104 -3.94 -24.58 -8.50
CA TYR A 104 -4.54 -23.37 -9.09
C TYR A 104 -5.16 -22.45 -8.03
N ALA A 105 -5.84 -23.00 -7.02
CA ALA A 105 -6.41 -22.21 -5.93
C ALA A 105 -5.31 -21.52 -5.10
N VAL A 106 -4.20 -22.20 -4.82
CA VAL A 106 -3.04 -21.61 -4.15
C VAL A 106 -2.41 -20.51 -5.01
N LEU A 107 -2.16 -20.78 -6.30
CA LEU A 107 -1.63 -19.78 -7.22
C LEU A 107 -2.52 -18.52 -7.26
N LEU A 108 -3.84 -18.70 -7.37
CA LEU A 108 -4.80 -17.61 -7.38
C LEU A 108 -4.70 -16.78 -6.09
N LEU A 109 -4.66 -17.43 -4.93
CA LEU A 109 -4.51 -16.76 -3.64
C LEU A 109 -3.23 -15.92 -3.58
N VAL A 110 -2.09 -16.48 -4.00
CA VAL A 110 -0.80 -15.75 -3.98
C VAL A 110 -0.80 -14.58 -4.96
N VAL A 111 -1.41 -14.73 -6.14
CA VAL A 111 -1.59 -13.63 -7.10
C VAL A 111 -2.47 -12.52 -6.50
N PHE A 112 -3.56 -12.85 -5.81
CA PHE A 112 -4.36 -11.87 -5.07
C PHE A 112 -3.55 -11.19 -3.96
N LEU A 113 -2.68 -11.92 -3.25
CA LEU A 113 -1.78 -11.30 -2.28
C LEU A 113 -0.84 -10.28 -2.93
N LYS A 114 -0.35 -10.56 -4.14
CA LYS A 114 0.48 -9.61 -4.91
C LYS A 114 -0.28 -8.33 -5.27
N VAL A 115 -1.61 -8.35 -5.39
CA VAL A 115 -2.41 -7.13 -5.60
C VAL A 115 -2.21 -6.12 -4.47
N PHE A 116 -2.02 -6.55 -3.22
CA PHE A 116 -1.72 -5.65 -2.10
C PHE A 116 -0.42 -4.84 -2.29
N LYS A 117 0.57 -5.37 -3.05
CA LYS A 117 1.79 -4.62 -3.41
C LYS A 117 1.44 -3.34 -4.17
N TYR A 118 0.47 -3.44 -5.08
CA TYR A 118 0.02 -2.35 -5.93
C TYR A 118 -1.03 -1.48 -5.23
N LEU A 119 -1.83 -2.00 -4.30
CA LEU A 119 -2.80 -1.19 -3.55
C LEU A 119 -2.17 -0.12 -2.64
N LYS A 120 -0.84 -0.14 -2.45
CA LYS A 120 -0.07 0.93 -1.78
C LYS A 120 -0.16 2.29 -2.49
N PHE A 121 -0.72 2.34 -3.70
CA PHE A 121 -1.09 3.59 -4.35
C PHE A 121 -2.18 4.37 -3.59
N ASN A 122 -2.91 3.76 -2.65
CA ASN A 122 -3.77 4.51 -1.74
C ASN A 122 -3.00 4.90 -0.47
N LYS A 123 -3.02 6.18 -0.09
CA LYS A 123 -2.36 6.72 1.13
C LYS A 123 -2.75 5.92 2.38
N THR A 124 -4.02 5.61 2.56
CA THR A 124 -4.52 4.84 3.71
C THR A 124 -3.95 3.42 3.74
N MET A 125 -3.89 2.74 2.59
CA MET A 125 -3.33 1.37 2.50
C MET A 125 -1.81 1.36 2.62
N GLY A 126 -1.14 2.43 2.15
CA GLY A 126 0.28 2.66 2.33
C GLY A 126 0.65 2.88 3.79
N GLN A 127 -0.15 3.63 4.55
CA GLN A 127 0.00 3.83 5.99
C GLN A 127 -0.13 2.49 6.73
N LEU A 128 -1.23 1.74 6.53
CA LEU A 128 -1.43 0.42 7.15
C LEU A 128 -0.26 -0.54 6.87
N SER A 129 0.20 -0.59 5.61
CA SER A 129 1.35 -1.41 5.23
C SER A 129 2.65 -0.97 5.89
N SER A 130 2.82 0.33 6.12
CA SER A 130 4.02 0.90 6.74
C SER A 130 4.02 0.68 8.26
N THR A 131 2.86 0.83 8.91
CA THR A 131 2.63 0.46 10.31
C THR A 131 2.98 -1.01 10.53
N LEU A 132 2.42 -1.92 9.73
CA LEU A 132 2.71 -3.36 9.80
C LEU A 132 4.20 -3.67 9.61
N LYS A 133 4.88 -2.96 8.70
CA LYS A 133 6.33 -3.14 8.49
C LYS A 133 7.16 -2.62 9.66
N ARG A 134 6.73 -1.54 10.31
CA ARG A 134 7.43 -0.92 11.45
C ARG A 134 7.28 -1.79 12.70
N CYS A 135 6.07 -2.28 12.98
CA CYS A 135 5.82 -3.14 14.13
C CYS A 135 6.14 -4.62 13.90
N SER A 136 6.56 -5.04 12.69
CA SER A 136 6.77 -6.47 12.39
C SER A 136 7.77 -7.14 13.32
N LYS A 137 8.78 -6.39 13.80
CA LYS A 137 9.78 -6.91 14.72
C LYS A 137 9.19 -7.17 16.11
N ASP A 138 8.39 -6.23 16.62
CA ASP A 138 7.75 -6.36 17.92
C ASP A 138 6.64 -7.41 17.91
N ILE A 139 5.86 -7.46 16.82
CA ILE A 139 4.90 -8.53 16.55
C ILE A 139 5.62 -9.89 16.48
N SER A 140 6.81 -9.98 15.89
CA SER A 140 7.57 -11.23 15.84
C SER A 140 7.95 -11.74 17.23
N TYR A 141 8.39 -10.86 18.14
CA TYR A 141 8.69 -11.26 19.52
C TYR A 141 7.42 -11.64 20.30
N PHE A 142 6.33 -10.88 20.11
CA PHE A 142 5.03 -11.23 20.66
C PHE A 142 4.55 -12.61 20.18
N LEU A 143 4.64 -12.89 18.87
CA LEU A 143 4.24 -14.18 18.30
C LEU A 143 5.06 -15.33 18.86
N LEU A 144 6.37 -15.14 19.08
CA LEU A 144 7.21 -16.15 19.72
C LEU A 144 6.69 -16.48 21.14
N MET A 145 6.41 -15.46 21.95
CA MET A 145 5.84 -15.65 23.28
C MET A 145 4.45 -16.28 23.23
N PHE A 146 3.60 -15.84 22.31
CA PHE A 146 2.27 -16.39 22.06
C PHE A 146 2.35 -17.89 21.77
N PHE A 147 3.21 -18.30 20.81
CA PHE A 147 3.36 -19.71 20.46
C PHE A 147 3.93 -20.57 21.60
N ILE A 148 4.84 -20.04 22.44
CA ILE A 148 5.32 -20.77 23.62
C ILE A 148 4.16 -21.10 24.56
N VAL A 149 3.32 -20.11 24.87
CA VAL A 149 2.14 -20.31 25.71
C VAL A 149 1.15 -21.27 25.03
N PHE A 150 0.88 -21.07 23.73
CA PHE A 150 -0.05 -21.90 22.97
C PHE A 150 0.39 -23.37 22.95
N ILE A 151 1.68 -23.61 22.72
CA ILE A 151 2.27 -24.95 22.72
C ILE A 151 2.15 -25.59 24.10
N ALA A 152 2.52 -24.86 25.15
CA ALA A 152 2.41 -25.35 26.53
C ALA A 152 0.97 -25.75 26.90
N PHE A 153 -0.01 -24.91 26.59
CA PHE A 153 -1.42 -25.22 26.85
C PHE A 153 -1.95 -26.36 25.96
N GLY A 154 -1.45 -26.49 24.73
CA GLY A 154 -1.82 -27.61 23.87
C GLY A 154 -1.26 -28.94 24.37
N GLU A 155 0.00 -28.96 24.84
CA GLU A 155 0.58 -30.15 25.47
C GLU A 155 -0.13 -30.52 26.77
N VAL A 156 -0.37 -29.55 27.66
CA VAL A 156 -1.15 -29.78 28.89
C VAL A 156 -2.55 -30.27 28.56
N GLY A 157 -3.22 -29.70 27.57
CA GLY A 157 -4.53 -30.15 27.11
C GLY A 157 -4.52 -31.59 26.60
N CYS A 158 -3.50 -31.97 25.82
CA CYS A 158 -3.32 -33.34 25.36
C CYS A 158 -3.09 -34.31 26.52
N LEU A 159 -2.28 -33.93 27.51
CA LEU A 159 -1.99 -34.76 28.68
C LEU A 159 -3.20 -34.92 29.60
N LEU A 160 -4.01 -33.87 29.78
CA LEU A 160 -5.18 -33.90 30.66
C LEU A 160 -6.41 -34.53 30.01
N PHE A 161 -6.68 -34.22 28.74
CA PHE A 161 -7.96 -34.54 28.09
C PHE A 161 -7.80 -35.47 26.88
N GLY A 162 -6.59 -35.71 26.38
CA GLY A 162 -6.38 -36.41 25.10
C GLY A 162 -6.81 -37.89 25.09
N SER A 163 -6.91 -38.54 26.26
CA SER A 163 -7.44 -39.92 26.34
C SER A 163 -8.95 -40.00 26.11
N SER A 164 -9.66 -38.92 26.41
CA SER A 164 -11.13 -38.92 26.57
C SER A 164 -11.83 -37.97 25.59
N VAL A 165 -11.12 -36.96 25.09
CA VAL A 165 -11.66 -35.93 24.18
C VAL A 165 -10.87 -35.93 22.87
N TYR A 166 -11.57 -36.13 21.74
CA TYR A 166 -10.95 -36.14 20.42
C TYR A 166 -10.23 -34.82 20.09
N ASN A 167 -10.80 -33.70 20.51
CA ASN A 167 -10.27 -32.35 20.30
C ASN A 167 -8.90 -32.10 20.96
N TYR A 168 -8.45 -32.99 21.85
CA TYR A 168 -7.15 -32.93 22.52
C TYR A 168 -6.32 -34.20 22.27
N LYS A 169 -6.71 -35.05 21.31
CA LYS A 169 -6.04 -36.34 21.06
C LYS A 169 -4.58 -36.19 20.67
N ASN A 170 -4.31 -35.25 19.76
CA ASN A 170 -2.99 -34.98 19.22
C ASN A 170 -2.70 -33.47 19.35
N LEU A 171 -1.42 -33.11 19.38
CA LEU A 171 -1.00 -31.72 19.53
C LEU A 171 -1.53 -30.81 18.41
N ASP A 172 -1.59 -31.28 17.17
CA ASP A 172 -2.11 -30.56 16.01
C ASP A 172 -3.62 -30.24 16.14
N ILE A 173 -4.42 -31.25 16.51
CA ILE A 173 -5.85 -31.11 16.76
C ILE A 173 -6.07 -30.18 17.95
N ALA A 174 -5.29 -30.34 19.03
CA ALA A 174 -5.35 -29.49 20.21
C ALA A 174 -5.00 -28.03 19.91
N MET A 175 -3.96 -27.74 19.12
CA MET A 175 -3.64 -26.38 18.69
C MET A 175 -4.81 -25.75 17.93
N PHE A 176 -5.44 -26.53 17.05
CA PHE A 176 -6.59 -26.03 16.29
C PHE A 176 -7.81 -25.77 17.18
N THR A 177 -8.05 -26.64 18.17
CA THR A 177 -9.06 -26.44 19.21
C THR A 177 -8.78 -25.17 20.00
N LEU A 178 -7.54 -24.94 20.47
CA LEU A 178 -7.17 -23.72 21.20
C LEU A 178 -7.31 -22.46 20.34
N LEU A 179 -7.03 -22.54 19.03
CA LEU A 179 -7.23 -21.42 18.10
C LEU A 179 -8.73 -21.10 17.96
N ARG A 180 -9.59 -22.11 17.85
CA ARG A 180 -11.05 -21.94 17.84
C ARG A 180 -11.55 -21.32 19.15
N THR A 181 -11.03 -21.77 20.29
CA THR A 181 -11.34 -21.20 21.61
C THR A 181 -10.96 -19.73 21.69
N THR A 182 -9.81 -19.34 21.12
CA THR A 182 -9.36 -17.94 21.08
C THR A 182 -10.27 -17.06 20.21
N LEU A 183 -10.85 -17.62 19.15
CA LEU A 183 -11.84 -16.95 18.29
C LEU A 183 -13.24 -16.87 18.92
N GLY A 184 -13.43 -17.41 20.13
CA GLY A 184 -14.70 -17.37 20.86
C GLY A 184 -15.60 -18.58 20.65
N ASN A 185 -15.13 -19.63 19.95
CA ASN A 185 -15.85 -20.90 19.85
C ASN A 185 -15.40 -21.83 20.99
N PHE A 186 -16.17 -21.82 22.08
CA PHE A 186 -15.81 -22.47 23.35
C PHE A 186 -16.48 -23.85 23.49
N GLU A 187 -15.71 -24.93 23.35
CA GLU A 187 -16.18 -26.30 23.58
C GLU A 187 -15.79 -26.79 24.99
N TYR A 188 -16.37 -26.18 26.03
CA TYR A 188 -16.02 -26.49 27.43
C TYR A 188 -16.71 -27.75 27.97
N GLU A 189 -17.90 -28.10 27.46
CA GLU A 189 -18.73 -29.17 28.00
C GLU A 189 -18.02 -30.53 28.00
N GLU A 190 -17.29 -30.83 26.92
CA GLU A 190 -16.54 -32.08 26.77
C GLU A 190 -15.46 -32.25 27.85
N ILE A 191 -14.70 -31.20 28.15
CA ILE A 191 -13.61 -31.25 29.14
C ILE A 191 -14.14 -31.13 30.58
N GLY A 192 -15.21 -30.36 30.81
CA GLY A 192 -15.83 -30.16 32.11
C GLY A 192 -16.48 -31.43 32.67
N ASN A 193 -17.01 -32.29 31.78
CA ASN A 193 -17.62 -33.56 32.16
C ASN A 193 -16.60 -34.60 32.65
N ILE A 194 -15.33 -34.49 32.25
CA ILE A 194 -14.27 -35.45 32.60
C ILE A 194 -13.58 -35.04 33.91
N HIS A 195 -13.09 -33.80 33.97
CA HIS A 195 -12.35 -33.30 35.12
C HIS A 195 -13.00 -32.04 35.70
N LYS A 196 -13.94 -32.24 36.63
CA LYS A 196 -14.74 -31.17 37.25
C LYS A 196 -13.94 -30.05 37.93
N VAL A 197 -12.70 -30.31 38.35
CA VAL A 197 -11.84 -29.32 39.03
C VAL A 197 -10.78 -28.76 38.07
N LEU A 198 -10.07 -29.65 37.37
CA LEU A 198 -8.91 -29.24 36.57
C LEU A 198 -9.31 -28.60 35.24
N ALA A 199 -10.43 -29.00 34.63
CA ALA A 199 -10.93 -28.40 33.40
C ALA A 199 -11.31 -26.91 33.56
N PRO A 200 -12.08 -26.49 34.58
CA PRO A 200 -12.35 -25.06 34.77
C PRO A 200 -11.08 -24.25 35.06
N ILE A 201 -10.13 -24.79 35.82
CA ILE A 201 -8.84 -24.10 36.08
C ILE A 201 -8.06 -23.94 34.78
N TYR A 202 -7.89 -25.01 34.01
CA TYR A 202 -7.21 -24.99 32.71
C TYR A 202 -7.86 -23.99 31.76
N PHE A 203 -9.19 -24.05 31.63
CA PHE A 203 -9.94 -23.22 30.69
C PHE A 203 -9.92 -21.74 31.09
N LEU A 204 -10.13 -21.43 32.37
CA LEU A 204 -10.13 -20.06 32.87
C LEU A 204 -8.73 -19.43 32.77
N THR A 205 -7.68 -20.17 33.12
CA THR A 205 -6.30 -19.69 33.00
C THR A 205 -5.90 -19.46 31.55
N PHE A 206 -6.31 -20.34 30.63
CA PHE A 206 -6.09 -20.15 29.20
C PHE A 206 -6.78 -18.88 28.67
N ILE A 207 -8.07 -18.70 28.97
CA ILE A 207 -8.83 -17.51 28.54
C ILE A 207 -8.22 -16.23 29.11
N PHE A 208 -7.93 -16.22 30.41
CA PHE A 208 -7.33 -15.06 31.06
C PHE A 208 -6.00 -14.67 30.40
N LEU A 209 -5.11 -15.64 30.21
CA LEU A 209 -3.79 -15.39 29.66
C LEU A 209 -3.86 -15.02 28.16
N VAL A 210 -4.56 -15.79 27.34
CA VAL A 210 -4.55 -15.58 25.88
C VAL A 210 -5.42 -14.40 25.45
N ILE A 211 -6.64 -14.31 25.97
CA ILE A 211 -7.58 -13.25 25.54
C ILE A 211 -7.29 -11.95 26.27
N PHE A 212 -7.19 -11.95 27.60
CA PHE A 212 -7.05 -10.69 28.33
C PHE A 212 -5.62 -10.15 28.36
N VAL A 213 -4.61 -11.01 28.37
CA VAL A 213 -3.21 -10.55 28.40
C VAL A 213 -2.63 -10.47 26.98
N LEU A 214 -2.56 -11.60 26.26
CA LEU A 214 -1.84 -11.65 24.98
C LEU A 214 -2.54 -10.85 23.86
N LEU A 215 -3.86 -10.99 23.69
CA LEU A 215 -4.58 -10.26 22.64
C LEU A 215 -4.54 -8.74 22.89
N ASN A 216 -4.71 -8.31 24.14
CA ASN A 216 -4.63 -6.88 24.48
C ASN A 216 -3.21 -6.32 24.30
N MET A 217 -2.17 -7.11 24.59
CA MET A 217 -0.78 -6.73 24.29
C MET A 217 -0.53 -6.61 22.78
N PHE A 218 -1.08 -7.53 21.97
CA PHE A 218 -0.99 -7.45 20.51
C PHE A 218 -1.65 -6.17 19.96
N LEU A 219 -2.84 -5.84 20.46
CA LEU A 219 -3.54 -4.60 20.09
C LEU A 219 -2.76 -3.36 20.52
N ALA A 220 -2.14 -3.37 21.70
CA ALA A 220 -1.32 -2.27 22.19
C ALA A 220 -0.12 -2.01 21.26
N ILE A 221 0.61 -3.05 20.85
CA ILE A 221 1.75 -2.93 19.92
C ILE A 221 1.31 -2.31 18.58
N ILE A 222 0.17 -2.74 18.04
CA ILE A 222 -0.35 -2.21 16.78
C ILE A 222 -0.78 -0.75 16.92
N ASN A 223 -1.52 -0.41 17.99
CA ASN A 223 -2.02 0.94 18.20
C ASN A 223 -0.88 1.95 18.40
N ASP A 224 0.12 1.60 19.22
CA ASP A 224 1.29 2.45 19.46
C ASP A 224 2.03 2.78 18.16
N THR A 225 2.26 1.76 17.32
CA THR A 225 2.93 1.97 16.02
C THR A 225 2.03 2.68 15.00
N TYR A 226 0.71 2.50 15.09
CA TYR A 226 -0.23 3.19 14.21
C TYR A 226 -0.24 4.70 14.48
N ASP A 227 -0.24 5.09 15.76
CA ASP A 227 -0.20 6.49 16.17
C ASP A 227 1.12 7.16 15.73
N ASP A 228 2.25 6.47 15.88
CA ASP A 228 3.56 6.91 15.35
C ASP A 228 3.53 7.22 13.84
N VAL A 229 3.01 6.29 13.03
CA VAL A 229 2.96 6.44 11.56
C VAL A 229 1.96 7.51 11.13
N LYS A 230 0.90 7.73 11.91
CA LYS A 230 -0.09 8.78 11.65
C LYS A 230 0.51 10.17 11.85
N ILE A 231 1.38 10.35 12.85
CA ILE A 231 2.06 11.62 13.14
C ILE A 231 3.09 11.97 12.06
N GLU A 232 3.77 10.97 11.50
CA GLU A 232 4.79 11.15 10.45
C GLU A 232 4.22 11.35 9.03
N ALA A 233 2.93 11.10 8.83
CA ALA A 233 2.33 11.20 7.51
C ALA A 233 2.07 12.68 7.12
N PRO A 234 2.64 13.18 6.00
CA PRO A 234 2.42 14.57 5.60
C PRO A 234 0.93 14.85 5.35
N PRO A 235 0.41 15.98 5.85
CA PRO A 235 -0.95 16.40 5.61
C PRO A 235 -1.04 16.97 4.20
N ASP A 236 -1.29 16.12 3.21
CA ASP A 236 -1.87 16.57 1.95
C ASP A 236 -2.56 15.42 1.21
N GLU A 237 -3.80 15.67 0.82
CA GLU A 237 -4.66 14.82 -0.02
C GLU A 237 -4.45 15.08 -1.52
N LEU A 238 -3.64 16.10 -1.87
CA LEU A 238 -3.52 16.63 -3.23
C LEU A 238 -2.57 15.87 -4.16
N GLN A 239 -1.63 15.08 -3.66
CA GLN A 239 -0.58 14.50 -4.52
C GLN A 239 -1.07 13.27 -5.32
N MET A 240 -1.88 12.39 -4.73
CA MET A 240 -2.26 11.13 -5.39
C MET A 240 -3.18 11.31 -6.60
N SER A 241 -4.15 12.24 -6.53
CA SER A 241 -5.01 12.58 -7.66
C SER A 241 -4.17 13.08 -8.84
N GLN A 242 -3.22 13.99 -8.58
CA GLN A 242 -2.34 14.57 -9.60
C GLN A 242 -1.39 13.53 -10.23
N TYR A 243 -0.87 12.57 -9.46
CA TYR A 243 -0.02 11.49 -9.99
C TYR A 243 -0.79 10.52 -10.90
N LEU A 244 -2.01 10.13 -10.52
CA LEU A 244 -2.87 9.27 -11.34
C LEU A 244 -3.42 10.02 -12.56
N GLN A 245 -3.85 11.27 -12.42
CA GLN A 245 -4.23 12.13 -13.55
C GLN A 245 -3.08 12.23 -14.55
N ASN A 246 -1.86 12.56 -14.10
CA ASN A 246 -0.72 12.72 -15.01
C ASN A 246 -0.37 11.43 -15.76
N ARG A 247 -0.50 10.26 -15.13
CA ARG A 247 -0.32 8.95 -15.80
C ARG A 247 -1.46 8.66 -16.77
N PHE A 248 -2.71 8.92 -16.36
CA PHE A 248 -3.89 8.69 -17.17
C PHE A 248 -3.94 9.62 -18.39
N TYR A 249 -3.61 10.91 -18.24
CA TYR A 249 -3.46 11.86 -19.34
C TYR A 249 -2.32 11.50 -20.26
N LYS A 250 -1.17 11.03 -19.74
CA LYS A 250 -0.06 10.57 -20.58
C LYS A 250 -0.45 9.31 -21.37
N PHE A 251 -1.24 8.41 -20.77
CA PHE A 251 -1.79 7.23 -21.43
C PHE A 251 -2.84 7.58 -22.49
N LEU A 252 -3.77 8.50 -22.19
CA LEU A 252 -4.74 9.06 -23.14
C LEU A 252 -4.06 9.74 -24.33
N ARG A 253 -2.92 10.43 -24.09
CA ARG A 253 -2.09 11.04 -25.14
C ARG A 253 -1.42 9.99 -26.04
N ILE A 254 -0.99 8.86 -25.47
CA ILE A 254 -0.41 7.74 -26.23
C ILE A 254 -1.49 7.01 -27.06
N ILE A 255 -2.72 6.97 -26.57
CA ILE A 255 -3.89 6.37 -27.25
C ILE A 255 -4.49 7.32 -28.32
N GLY A 256 -3.95 8.52 -28.49
CA GLY A 256 -4.32 9.42 -29.60
C GLY A 256 -5.62 10.19 -29.40
N ILE A 257 -6.21 10.19 -28.19
CA ILE A 257 -7.38 11.01 -27.87
C ILE A 257 -6.92 12.45 -27.60
N LYS A 258 -6.76 13.24 -28.66
CA LYS A 258 -6.54 14.69 -28.58
C LYS A 258 -7.85 15.37 -28.16
N LYS A 259 -8.05 15.58 -26.85
CA LYS A 259 -8.97 16.61 -26.36
C LYS A 259 -8.14 17.70 -25.67
N ASN A 260 -8.29 18.94 -26.13
CA ASN A 260 -7.56 20.13 -25.64
C ASN A 260 -7.99 20.52 -24.22
N PHE A 261 -7.67 19.70 -23.23
CA PHE A 261 -7.98 19.98 -21.82
C PHE A 261 -6.82 20.63 -21.05
N GLY A 262 -5.63 20.75 -21.68
CA GLY A 262 -4.45 21.39 -21.08
C GLY A 262 -4.53 22.92 -20.98
N ALA A 263 -5.46 23.55 -21.69
CA ALA A 263 -5.68 25.00 -21.61
C ALA A 263 -6.44 25.39 -20.32
N ASP A 264 -7.36 24.55 -19.84
CA ASP A 264 -8.18 24.84 -18.66
C ASP A 264 -7.41 24.65 -17.34
N GLU A 265 -6.48 23.70 -17.28
CA GLU A 265 -5.68 23.45 -16.07
C GLU A 265 -4.59 24.52 -15.86
N GLN A 266 -4.01 25.05 -16.94
CA GLN A 266 -3.07 26.17 -16.87
C GLN A 266 -3.77 27.49 -16.53
N LYS A 267 -5.03 27.67 -16.97
CA LYS A 267 -5.88 28.81 -16.59
C LYS A 267 -6.26 28.76 -15.11
N ASN A 268 -6.64 27.58 -14.61
CA ASN A 268 -7.02 27.40 -13.21
C ASN A 268 -5.81 27.49 -12.25
N ALA A 269 -4.68 26.84 -12.56
CA ALA A 269 -3.50 26.88 -11.69
C ALA A 269 -2.87 28.28 -11.58
N VAL A 270 -2.93 29.08 -12.65
CA VAL A 270 -2.46 30.48 -12.62
C VAL A 270 -3.43 31.36 -11.81
N ASN A 271 -4.75 31.19 -11.98
CA ASN A 271 -5.74 31.90 -11.17
C ASN A 271 -5.65 31.57 -9.68
N THR A 272 -5.51 30.29 -9.31
CA THR A 272 -5.43 29.90 -7.90
C THR A 272 -4.17 30.43 -7.21
N ASN A 273 -3.03 30.46 -7.92
CA ASN A 273 -1.79 31.02 -7.39
C ASN A 273 -1.83 32.57 -7.30
N MET A 274 -2.53 33.24 -8.22
CA MET A 274 -2.79 34.68 -8.15
C MET A 274 -3.73 35.06 -7.00
N GLU A 275 -4.80 34.31 -6.79
CA GLU A 275 -5.71 34.49 -5.63
C GLU A 275 -4.97 34.29 -4.31
N LEU A 276 -4.13 33.26 -4.22
CA LEU A 276 -3.30 33.01 -3.04
C LEU A 276 -2.29 34.16 -2.79
N LEU A 277 -1.76 34.76 -3.86
CA LEU A 277 -0.85 35.90 -3.77
C LEU A 277 -1.58 37.17 -3.31
N GLY A 278 -2.78 37.43 -3.84
CA GLY A 278 -3.66 38.50 -3.40
C GLY A 278 -4.03 38.38 -1.92
N GLN A 279 -4.47 37.21 -1.48
CA GLN A 279 -4.80 36.95 -0.06
C GLN A 279 -3.61 37.11 0.89
N LYS A 280 -2.39 36.77 0.44
CA LYS A 280 -1.17 36.98 1.24
C LYS A 280 -0.81 38.46 1.37
N LEU A 281 -1.06 39.27 0.35
CA LEU A 281 -0.85 40.72 0.37
C LEU A 281 -1.91 41.41 1.24
N GLU A 282 -3.16 40.98 1.15
CA GLU A 282 -4.27 41.48 1.97
C GLU A 282 -4.06 41.20 3.46
N LYS A 283 -3.61 39.99 3.82
CA LYS A 283 -3.23 39.62 5.20
C LYS A 283 -2.06 40.43 5.76
N ARG A 284 -1.26 41.07 4.90
CA ARG A 284 -0.12 41.92 5.30
C ARG A 284 -0.46 43.42 5.29
N GLY A 285 -1.73 43.78 5.10
CA GLY A 285 -2.25 45.14 5.28
C GLY A 285 -2.27 46.00 4.01
N PHE A 286 -2.05 45.42 2.83
CA PHE A 286 -2.19 46.12 1.55
C PHE A 286 -3.66 46.31 1.19
N ASN A 287 -4.04 47.50 0.74
CA ASN A 287 -5.41 47.79 0.32
C ASN A 287 -5.68 47.24 -1.09
N HIS A 288 -6.92 46.87 -1.42
CA HIS A 288 -7.27 46.29 -2.73
C HIS A 288 -6.77 47.12 -3.92
N PHE A 289 -6.86 48.46 -3.80
CA PHE A 289 -6.37 49.38 -4.82
C PHE A 289 -4.84 49.30 -5.04
N GLU A 290 -4.05 49.05 -3.99
CA GLU A 290 -2.58 48.92 -4.09
C GLU A 290 -2.17 47.58 -4.70
N ILE A 291 -2.95 46.53 -4.42
CA ILE A 291 -2.78 45.19 -4.99
C ILE A 291 -3.08 45.21 -6.49
N ASP A 292 -4.16 45.89 -6.89
CA ASP A 292 -4.52 46.06 -8.30
C ASP A 292 -3.47 46.87 -9.05
N MET A 293 -2.99 47.97 -8.45
CA MET A 293 -1.92 48.80 -9.01
C MET A 293 -0.59 48.03 -9.11
N PHE A 294 -0.32 47.11 -8.18
CA PHE A 294 0.84 46.22 -8.22
C PHE A 294 0.76 45.25 -9.42
N PHE A 295 -0.40 44.63 -9.63
CA PHE A 295 -0.61 43.75 -10.78
C PHE A 295 -0.51 44.51 -12.11
N GLU A 296 -1.05 45.73 -12.18
CA GLU A 296 -1.00 46.56 -13.38
C GLU A 296 0.43 47.06 -13.68
N ARG A 297 1.17 47.50 -12.66
CA ARG A 297 2.54 48.01 -12.79
C ARG A 297 3.54 46.95 -13.26
N TYR A 298 3.32 45.69 -12.90
CA TYR A 298 4.13 44.55 -13.34
C TYR A 298 3.56 43.81 -14.56
N ARG A 299 2.48 44.33 -15.19
CA ARG A 299 1.77 43.72 -16.34
C ARG A 299 1.33 42.28 -16.08
N ILE A 300 0.95 42.00 -14.85
CA ILE A 300 0.41 40.71 -14.43
C ILE A 300 -1.10 40.79 -14.68
N ASN A 301 -1.54 40.38 -15.87
CA ASN A 301 -2.95 40.41 -16.24
C ASN A 301 -3.69 39.19 -15.65
N PRO A 302 -4.66 39.37 -14.74
CA PRO A 302 -5.46 38.26 -14.21
C PRO A 302 -6.38 37.62 -15.26
N GLU A 303 -6.61 38.28 -16.40
CA GLU A 303 -7.51 37.80 -17.47
C GLU A 303 -6.86 37.72 -18.86
N ALA A 304 -5.53 37.59 -18.96
CA ALA A 304 -4.87 37.49 -20.28
C ALA A 304 -5.31 36.22 -21.03
N THR A 305 -6.31 36.36 -21.90
CA THR A 305 -6.71 35.35 -22.86
C THR A 305 -5.64 35.30 -23.95
N ILE A 306 -4.79 34.27 -23.94
CA ILE A 306 -3.80 34.05 -24.99
C ILE A 306 -4.57 33.80 -26.29
N LYS A 307 -4.60 34.79 -27.19
CA LYS A 307 -5.11 34.61 -28.54
C LYS A 307 -4.20 33.62 -29.28
N THR A 308 -4.81 32.64 -29.92
CA THR A 308 -4.19 31.46 -30.53
C THR A 308 -3.49 31.69 -31.87
N ASP A 309 -3.30 32.95 -32.28
CA ASP A 309 -2.72 33.27 -33.58
C ASP A 309 -1.32 33.84 -33.39
N GLU A 310 -0.32 32.96 -33.21
CA GLU A 310 1.13 33.17 -33.43
C GLU A 310 1.92 31.94 -32.94
N LEU A 311 1.50 30.74 -33.34
CA LEU A 311 2.28 29.51 -33.16
C LEU A 311 2.75 28.99 -34.51
N ASP A 312 3.68 29.72 -35.10
CA ASP A 312 4.60 29.15 -36.09
C ASP A 312 5.94 29.90 -35.97
N ASP A 313 6.77 29.47 -35.02
CA ASP A 313 8.23 29.33 -35.24
C ASP A 313 8.90 28.72 -34.01
N SER A 314 9.27 27.44 -34.15
CA SER A 314 9.85 26.60 -33.11
C SER A 314 11.37 26.79 -33.04
N ALA A 315 11.85 27.89 -32.47
CA ALA A 315 13.25 28.00 -32.02
C ALA A 315 13.50 29.13 -30.98
N GLU A 316 12.75 30.23 -31.02
CA GLU A 316 12.98 31.38 -30.10
C GLU A 316 12.39 31.19 -28.69
N ASP A 317 11.46 30.24 -28.52
CA ASP A 317 10.65 30.15 -27.31
C ASP A 317 11.43 29.57 -26.11
N SER A 318 12.47 28.75 -26.34
CA SER A 318 13.34 28.27 -25.25
C SER A 318 14.20 29.40 -24.66
N THR A 319 14.67 30.33 -25.49
CA THR A 319 15.51 31.47 -25.07
C THR A 319 14.67 32.54 -24.38
N ARG A 320 13.44 32.80 -24.84
CA ARG A 320 12.50 33.70 -24.15
C ARG A 320 12.00 33.10 -22.83
N ARG A 321 11.80 31.78 -22.78
CA ARG A 321 11.41 31.04 -21.56
C ARG A 321 12.53 31.02 -20.51
N SER A 322 13.80 30.84 -20.91
CA SER A 322 14.96 31.02 -20.01
C SER A 322 15.03 32.46 -19.49
N LYS A 323 14.97 33.47 -20.38
CA LYS A 323 15.01 34.88 -19.97
C LYS A 323 13.86 35.25 -19.01
N ARG A 324 12.66 34.68 -19.19
CA ARG A 324 11.53 34.91 -18.25
C ARG A 324 11.75 34.24 -16.89
N LEU A 325 12.30 33.03 -16.83
CA LEU A 325 12.69 32.41 -15.56
C LEU A 325 13.81 33.21 -14.87
N ASP A 326 14.81 33.67 -15.61
CA ASP A 326 15.90 34.50 -15.06
C ASP A 326 15.39 35.85 -14.54
N THR A 327 14.34 36.40 -15.17
CA THR A 327 13.71 37.65 -14.71
C THR A 327 12.88 37.42 -13.44
N ILE A 328 12.22 36.27 -13.31
CA ILE A 328 11.44 35.89 -12.12
C ILE A 328 12.36 35.56 -10.94
N ASP A 329 13.48 34.87 -11.17
CA ASP A 329 14.49 34.61 -10.14
C ASP A 329 15.18 35.90 -9.67
N ASN A 330 15.49 36.81 -10.60
CA ASN A 330 16.03 38.12 -10.23
C ASN A 330 15.02 39.00 -9.49
N ALA A 331 13.73 38.91 -9.82
CA ALA A 331 12.67 39.60 -9.09
C ALA A 331 12.50 39.03 -7.67
N SER A 332 12.56 37.69 -7.53
CA SER A 332 12.50 37.01 -6.23
C SER A 332 13.70 37.39 -5.33
N LYS A 333 14.92 37.41 -5.87
CA LYS A 333 16.12 37.86 -5.12
C LYS A 333 16.03 39.31 -4.68
N LYS A 334 15.55 40.21 -5.55
CA LYS A 334 15.32 41.61 -5.17
C LYS A 334 14.26 41.76 -4.09
N LEU A 335 13.22 40.92 -4.10
CA LEU A 335 12.22 40.86 -3.04
C LEU A 335 12.81 40.39 -1.71
N GLU A 336 13.74 39.44 -1.73
CA GLU A 336 14.49 38.99 -0.54
C GLU A 336 15.39 40.10 0.04
N GLU A 337 16.13 40.83 -0.81
CA GLU A 337 16.95 41.99 -0.38
C GLU A 337 16.08 43.13 0.19
N ILE A 338 14.90 43.35 -0.38
CA ILE A 338 13.93 44.33 0.13
C ILE A 338 13.36 43.89 1.49
N ASP A 339 13.08 42.59 1.68
CA ASP A 339 12.59 42.07 2.96
C ASP A 339 13.67 42.20 4.07
N GLU A 340 14.94 41.96 3.72
CA GLU A 340 16.07 42.13 4.64
C GLU A 340 16.28 43.60 5.05
N THR A 341 16.18 44.53 4.08
CA THR A 341 16.28 45.97 4.37
C THR A 341 15.09 46.51 5.16
N ILE A 342 13.88 46.02 4.91
CA ILE A 342 12.70 46.34 5.73
C ILE A 342 12.87 45.81 7.16
N GLY A 343 13.42 44.59 7.33
CA GLY A 343 13.74 44.04 8.65
C GLY A 343 14.76 44.88 9.43
N LEU A 344 15.80 45.39 8.75
CA LEU A 344 16.78 46.30 9.36
C LEU A 344 16.16 47.65 9.75
N LEU A 345 15.31 48.22 8.89
CA LEU A 345 14.57 49.45 9.20
C LEU A 345 13.62 49.26 10.39
N PHE A 346 12.92 48.13 10.45
CA PHE A 346 12.03 47.82 11.58
C PHE A 346 12.80 47.74 12.91
N ASN A 347 13.98 47.10 12.91
CA ASN A 347 14.85 47.04 14.08
C ASN A 347 15.40 48.42 14.48
N GLN A 348 15.75 49.26 13.51
CA GLN A 348 16.18 50.64 13.77
C GLN A 348 15.05 51.48 14.37
N VAL A 349 13.84 51.40 13.81
CA VAL A 349 12.66 52.09 14.33
C VAL A 349 12.32 51.64 15.75
N LYS A 350 12.41 50.33 16.03
CA LYS A 350 12.22 49.79 17.39
C LYS A 350 13.27 50.31 18.38
N SER A 351 14.52 50.45 17.95
CA SER A 351 15.60 51.02 18.77
C SER A 351 15.39 52.51 19.06
N LEU A 352 14.88 53.26 18.08
CA LEU A 352 14.55 54.68 18.23
C LEU A 352 13.35 54.87 19.15
N HIS A 353 12.33 54.01 19.05
CA HIS A 353 11.17 54.05 19.93
C HIS A 353 11.58 53.81 21.39
N LYS A 354 12.44 52.80 21.62
CA LYS A 354 12.99 52.52 22.95
C LYS A 354 13.80 53.70 23.52
N ARG A 355 14.60 54.36 22.68
CA ARG A 355 15.35 55.58 23.08
C ARG A 355 14.41 56.76 23.38
N LEU A 356 13.30 56.87 22.67
CA LEU A 356 12.29 57.90 22.91
C LEU A 356 11.59 57.68 24.27
N ASP A 357 11.24 56.43 24.59
CA ASP A 357 10.68 56.04 25.90
C ASP A 357 11.66 56.31 27.05
N ASP A 358 12.95 56.02 26.84
CA ASP A 358 14.01 56.32 27.82
C ASP A 358 14.19 57.84 28.06
N ILE A 359 13.97 58.65 27.02
CA ILE A 359 14.01 60.11 27.12
C ILE A 359 12.75 60.63 27.82
N GLU A 360 11.57 60.11 27.51
CA GLU A 360 10.32 60.48 28.18
C GLU A 360 10.31 60.12 29.67
N THR A 361 10.85 58.95 30.02
CA THR A 361 11.01 58.53 31.42
C THR A 361 12.02 59.40 32.17
N LYS A 362 13.14 59.79 31.54
CA LYS A 362 14.07 60.79 32.11
C LYS A 362 13.41 62.16 32.27
N LYS A 363 12.63 62.62 31.29
CA LYS A 363 11.89 63.90 31.35
C LYS A 363 10.82 63.90 32.45
N LYS A 364 10.15 62.76 32.71
CA LYS A 364 9.23 62.60 33.85
C LYS A 364 9.95 62.63 35.20
N LYS A 365 11.20 62.14 35.29
CA LYS A 365 12.01 62.24 36.51
C LYS A 365 12.51 63.66 36.81
N LEU A 366 12.77 64.48 35.79
CA LEU A 366 13.20 65.88 35.92
C LEU A 366 12.06 66.88 36.22
N LYS A 367 10.79 66.46 36.11
CA LYS A 367 9.60 67.31 36.36
C LYS A 367 8.91 67.07 37.71
N ARG A 368 9.51 66.28 38.62
CA ARG A 368 9.02 66.17 40.00
C ARG A 368 9.66 67.30 40.83
N PRO A 369 8.87 68.26 41.36
CA PRO A 369 9.37 69.27 42.29
C PRO A 369 9.83 68.64 43.61
#